data_AF-A0A5R8MUZ3-F1
#
_entry.id   AF-A0A5R8MUZ3-F1
#
_cell.length_a   1.000
_cell.length_b   1.000
_cell.length_c   1.000
_cell.angle_alpha   90.00
_cell.angle_beta   90.00
_cell.angle_gamma   90.00
#
_symmetry.space_group_name_H-M   'P 1'
#
loop_
_entity.id
_entity.type
_entity.pdbx_description
1 polymer ?
#
loop_
_entity_poly.entity_id
_entity_poly.type
_entity_poly.pdbx_seq_one_letter_code
_entity_poly.pdbx_strand_id
1 'polypeptide(L)'
;MFRAAGGGRRCALRWRKRRWCCDQTSCPRRTFTEQVPQIPARSRLTLRLRQAAGAVVGDGRRTVIQSARDHGVSWPIVSAAFIEHARRVLPAQPEPVTVLGIDEVRRGRPRWVLEESTGT
;
A
#
# COMPACT_ATOMS: atom_id res chain seq x y z
N MET A 1 13.21 -0.24 -15.34
CA MET A 1 13.22 -1.70 -15.61
C MET A 1 13.33 -2.43 -14.28
N PHE A 2 12.21 -2.89 -13.70
CA PHE A 2 12.22 -3.84 -12.58
C PHE A 2 11.33 -5.00 -13.00
N ARG A 3 11.94 -5.99 -13.67
CA ARG A 3 11.33 -7.31 -13.85
C ARG A 3 11.69 -8.14 -12.63
N ALA A 4 10.71 -8.47 -11.81
CA ALA A 4 10.80 -9.61 -10.91
C ALA A 4 9.58 -10.52 -11.15
N ALA A 5 9.53 -11.09 -12.35
CA ALA A 5 8.74 -12.29 -12.56
C ALA A 5 9.59 -13.47 -12.06
N GLY A 6 9.32 -13.95 -10.85
CA GLY A 6 9.64 -15.34 -10.54
C GLY A 6 8.75 -16.23 -11.42
N GLY A 7 9.22 -16.58 -12.61
CA GLY A 7 8.63 -17.61 -13.49
C GLY A 7 7.13 -17.50 -13.78
N GLY A 8 6.49 -16.33 -13.66
CA GLY A 8 5.04 -16.13 -13.88
C GLY A 8 4.11 -16.94 -12.97
N ARG A 9 4.65 -17.70 -12.01
CA ARG A 9 3.89 -18.63 -11.17
C ARG A 9 3.76 -18.05 -9.77
N ARG A 10 2.55 -18.13 -9.23
CA ARG A 10 2.30 -17.79 -7.81
C ARG A 10 3.12 -18.71 -6.92
N CYS A 11 4.02 -18.13 -6.13
CA CYS A 11 4.80 -18.85 -5.12
C CYS A 11 4.14 -18.67 -3.75
N ALA A 12 3.91 -19.76 -3.03
CA ALA A 12 3.50 -19.73 -1.64
C ALA A 12 4.72 -19.92 -0.74
N LEU A 13 5.06 -18.91 0.07
CA LEU A 13 6.06 -19.04 1.12
C LEU A 13 5.39 -19.61 2.38
N ARG A 14 5.78 -20.83 2.78
CA ARG A 14 5.40 -21.40 4.08
C ARG A 14 6.53 -21.13 5.07
N TRP A 15 6.22 -20.38 6.11
CA TRP A 15 7.16 -20.09 7.19
C TRP A 15 6.66 -20.70 8.50
N ARG A 16 7.56 -21.35 9.25
CA ARG A 16 7.31 -21.83 10.61
C ARG A 16 8.07 -20.93 11.59
N LYS A 17 7.35 -20.20 12.45
CA LYS A 17 7.96 -19.34 13.50
C LYS A 17 8.17 -20.18 14.75
N ARG A 18 9.35 -20.10 15.35
CA ARG A 18 9.53 -20.62 16.70
C ARG A 18 8.70 -19.81 17.69
N ARG A 19 8.06 -20.48 18.64
CA ARG A 19 7.43 -19.85 19.81
C ARG A 19 8.25 -20.27 21.04
N TRP A 20 8.73 -19.29 21.80
CA TRP A 20 9.37 -19.52 23.08
C TRP A 20 8.40 -19.22 24.22
N CYS A 21 8.61 -19.87 25.35
CA CYS A 21 7.98 -19.56 26.63
C CYS A 21 9.03 -19.00 27.59
N CYS A 22 8.62 -18.02 28.40
CA CYS A 22 9.35 -17.60 29.58
C CYS A 22 8.66 -18.24 30.79
N ASP A 23 9.46 -18.92 31.60
CA ASP A 23 9.08 -19.63 32.81
C ASP A 23 9.04 -18.73 34.06
N GLN A 24 9.60 -17.52 33.97
CA GLN A 24 9.58 -16.55 35.06
C GLN A 24 8.16 -16.03 35.35
N THR A 25 7.70 -16.23 36.59
CA THR A 25 6.34 -15.87 37.05
C THR A 25 6.04 -14.38 36.97
N SER A 26 7.05 -13.52 37.10
CA SER A 26 6.90 -12.06 36.98
C SER A 26 6.84 -11.55 35.54
N CYS A 27 7.03 -12.41 34.52
CA CYS A 27 6.98 -11.98 33.12
C CYS A 27 5.53 -11.84 32.63
N PRO A 28 5.01 -10.63 32.34
CA PRO A 28 3.63 -10.46 31.89
C PRO A 28 3.38 -11.02 30.48
N ARG A 29 4.45 -11.18 29.68
CA ARG A 29 4.34 -11.57 28.27
C ARG A 29 4.23 -13.09 28.06
N ARG A 30 4.90 -13.89 28.90
CA ARG A 30 4.94 -15.37 28.96
C ARG A 30 5.36 -16.11 27.68
N THR A 31 5.03 -15.62 26.49
CA THR A 31 5.37 -16.25 25.21
C THR A 31 5.85 -15.24 24.18
N PHE A 32 6.85 -15.66 23.42
CA PHE A 32 7.50 -14.85 22.38
C PHE A 32 7.44 -15.64 21.08
N THR A 33 7.30 -14.93 19.97
CA THR A 33 7.37 -15.55 18.64
C THR A 33 8.53 -14.98 17.88
N GLU A 34 9.17 -15.82 17.08
CA GLU A 34 10.27 -15.46 16.21
C GLU A 34 9.85 -14.36 15.24
N GLN A 35 10.70 -13.34 15.16
CA GLN A 35 10.52 -12.21 14.27
C GLN A 35 11.80 -12.03 13.48
N VAL A 36 11.63 -11.90 12.19
CA VAL A 36 12.68 -11.43 11.29
C VAL A 36 12.19 -10.13 10.67
N PRO A 37 13.07 -9.18 10.33
CA PRO A 37 12.65 -7.87 9.79
C PRO A 37 11.68 -7.99 8.60
N GLN A 38 11.86 -9.01 7.75
CA GLN A 38 10.99 -9.26 6.60
C GLN A 38 9.63 -9.90 6.92
N ILE A 39 9.43 -10.42 8.14
CA ILE A 39 8.15 -11.02 8.56
C ILE A 39 7.86 -10.59 10.02
N PRO A 40 7.32 -9.37 10.21
CA PRO A 40 7.04 -8.82 11.53
C PRO A 40 6.12 -9.71 12.40
N ALA A 41 6.04 -9.38 13.68
CA ALA A 41 5.13 -10.03 14.63
C ALA A 41 3.72 -10.16 14.06
N ARG A 42 3.13 -11.35 14.16
CA ARG A 42 1.74 -11.65 13.71
C ARG A 42 1.46 -11.41 12.22
N SER A 43 2.45 -10.99 11.41
CA SER A 43 2.26 -10.84 9.97
C SER A 43 2.23 -12.20 9.27
N ARG A 44 1.26 -12.35 8.37
CA ARG A 44 1.17 -13.46 7.41
C ARG A 44 1.81 -13.12 6.06
N LEU A 45 2.23 -11.87 5.89
CA LEU A 45 2.84 -11.37 4.65
C LEU A 45 4.28 -10.98 4.91
N THR A 46 5.12 -11.18 3.90
CA THR A 46 6.46 -10.60 3.92
C THR A 46 6.38 -9.09 3.68
N LEU A 47 7.30 -8.35 4.27
CA LEU A 47 7.45 -6.92 4.04
C LEU A 47 7.75 -6.65 2.56
N ARG A 48 8.60 -7.47 1.93
CA ARG A 48 8.87 -7.43 0.48
C ARG A 48 7.61 -7.53 -0.37
N LEU A 49 6.68 -8.46 -0.07
CA LEU A 49 5.41 -8.58 -0.79
C LEU A 49 4.56 -7.34 -0.63
N ARG A 50 4.44 -6.81 0.60
CA ARG A 50 3.69 -5.57 0.88
C ARG A 50 4.29 -4.39 0.12
N GLN A 51 5.61 -4.22 0.16
CA GLN A 51 6.32 -3.14 -0.54
C GLN A 51 6.10 -3.21 -2.06
N ALA A 52 6.22 -4.40 -2.66
CA ALA A 52 5.98 -4.59 -4.09
C ALA A 52 4.53 -4.24 -4.48
N ALA A 53 3.55 -4.72 -3.70
CA ALA A 53 2.14 -4.45 -3.96
C ALA A 53 1.78 -2.96 -3.89
N GLY A 54 2.38 -2.20 -2.97
CA GLY A 54 2.20 -0.76 -2.87
C GLY A 54 2.92 0.02 -3.97
N ALA A 55 4.17 -0.34 -4.27
CA ALA A 55 4.99 0.36 -5.26
C ALA A 55 4.41 0.30 -6.68
N VAL A 56 3.83 -0.83 -7.09
CA VAL A 56 3.20 -0.89 -8.43
C VAL A 56 1.97 0.01 -8.57
N VAL A 57 1.33 0.39 -7.45
CA VAL A 57 0.23 1.36 -7.47
C VAL A 57 0.79 2.78 -7.57
N GLY A 58 1.79 3.13 -6.75
CA GLY A 58 2.42 4.45 -6.76
C GLY A 58 3.18 4.77 -8.05
N ASP A 59 4.01 3.82 -8.50
CA ASP A 59 4.97 4.04 -9.59
C ASP A 59 4.57 3.32 -10.89
N GLY A 60 3.76 2.26 -10.79
CA GLY A 60 3.53 1.29 -11.85
C GLY A 60 2.27 1.49 -12.69
N ARG A 61 1.52 2.59 -12.49
CA ARG A 61 0.22 2.86 -13.14
C ARG A 61 -0.78 1.71 -13.00
N ARG A 62 -0.74 0.97 -11.88
CA ARG A 62 -1.72 -0.07 -11.56
C ARG A 62 -2.78 0.46 -10.62
N THR A 63 -4.01 0.02 -10.81
CA THR A 63 -5.04 0.25 -9.80
C THR A 63 -4.80 -0.65 -8.58
N VAL A 64 -5.32 -0.26 -7.41
CA VAL A 64 -5.25 -1.08 -6.20
C VAL A 64 -5.84 -2.48 -6.43
N ILE A 65 -6.95 -2.57 -7.18
CA ILE A 65 -7.61 -3.84 -7.51
C ILE A 65 -6.72 -4.70 -8.43
N GLN A 66 -6.07 -4.12 -9.43
CA GLN A 66 -5.15 -4.85 -10.28
C GLN A 66 -3.96 -5.38 -9.47
N SER A 67 -3.32 -4.54 -8.66
CA SER A 67 -2.21 -4.96 -7.80
C SER A 67 -2.62 -6.07 -6.83
N ALA A 68 -3.83 -6.01 -6.25
CA ALA A 68 -4.38 -7.06 -5.39
C ALA A 68 -4.48 -8.41 -6.12
N ARG A 69 -4.98 -8.41 -7.37
CA ARG A 69 -5.07 -9.60 -8.22
C ARG A 69 -3.68 -10.14 -8.59
N ASP A 70 -2.78 -9.26 -9.02
CA ASP A 70 -1.43 -9.62 -9.44
C ASP A 70 -0.62 -10.27 -8.30
N HIS A 71 -0.79 -9.75 -7.08
CA HIS A 71 -0.07 -10.24 -5.89
C HIS A 71 -0.84 -11.29 -5.06
N GLY A 72 -2.09 -11.60 -5.42
CA GLY A 72 -2.92 -12.58 -4.70
C GLY A 72 -3.26 -12.18 -3.26
N VAL A 73 -3.40 -10.89 -2.98
CA VAL A 73 -3.75 -10.35 -1.66
C VAL A 73 -5.05 -9.53 -1.74
N SER A 74 -5.68 -9.26 -0.60
CA SER A 74 -6.93 -8.50 -0.59
C SER A 74 -6.70 -7.01 -0.83
N TRP A 75 -7.73 -6.33 -1.33
CA TRP A 75 -7.71 -4.88 -1.57
C TRP A 75 -7.27 -4.05 -0.35
N PRO A 76 -7.75 -4.32 0.89
CA PRO A 76 -7.32 -3.53 2.07
C PRO A 76 -5.82 -3.63 2.35
N ILE A 77 -5.21 -4.77 2.04
CA ILE A 77 -3.77 -4.97 2.22
C ILE A 77 -2.98 -4.10 1.25
N VAL A 78 -3.40 -4.06 -0.02
CA VAL A 78 -2.74 -3.23 -1.04
C VAL A 78 -2.97 -1.76 -0.76
N SER A 79 -4.19 -1.36 -0.38
CA SER A 79 -4.50 0.03 -0.04
C SER A 79 -3.61 0.54 1.10
N ALA A 80 -3.50 -0.22 2.19
CA ALA A 80 -2.61 0.11 3.29
C ALA A 80 -1.13 0.12 2.88
N ALA A 81 -0.70 -0.79 2.01
CA ALA A 81 0.67 -0.82 1.50
C ALA A 81 0.97 0.36 0.56
N PHE A 82 0.00 0.81 -0.22
CA PHE A 82 0.10 1.99 -1.06
C PHE A 82 0.20 3.26 -0.23
N ILE A 83 -0.64 3.43 0.80
CA ILE A 83 -0.56 4.56 1.74
C ILE A 83 0.84 4.63 2.37
N GLU A 84 1.36 3.49 2.84
CA GLU A 84 2.71 3.40 3.41
C GLU A 84 3.81 3.73 2.38
N HIS A 85 3.63 3.32 1.13
CA HIS A 85 4.57 3.68 0.07
C HIS A 85 4.52 5.19 -0.24
N ALA A 86 3.32 5.76 -0.38
CA ALA A 86 3.13 7.19 -0.64
C ALA A 86 3.73 8.07 0.46
N ARG A 87 3.54 7.68 1.74
CA ARG A 87 4.14 8.40 2.89
C ARG A 87 5.66 8.45 2.90
N ARG A 88 6.34 7.51 2.24
CA ARG A 88 7.81 7.50 2.16
C ARG A 88 8.35 8.45 1.08
N VAL A 89 7.55 8.76 0.07
CA VAL A 89 8.01 9.53 -1.11
C VAL A 89 7.42 10.93 -1.15
N LEU A 90 6.24 11.12 -0.57
CA LEU A 90 5.60 12.42 -0.47
C LEU A 90 6.08 13.15 0.79
N PRO A 91 6.29 14.48 0.72
CA PRO A 91 6.53 15.27 1.92
C PRO A 91 5.28 15.27 2.81
N ALA A 92 5.48 15.54 4.10
CA ALA A 92 4.37 15.65 5.05
C ALA A 92 3.39 16.77 4.67
N GLN A 93 3.93 17.87 4.12
CA GLN A 93 3.19 18.97 3.53
C GLN A 93 3.88 19.40 2.23
N PRO A 94 3.12 19.76 1.17
CA PRO A 94 3.70 20.36 -0.01
C PRO A 94 4.24 21.76 0.30
N GLU A 95 5.26 22.18 -0.43
CA GLU A 95 5.74 23.56 -0.36
C GLU A 95 4.63 24.55 -0.76
N PRO A 96 4.53 25.72 -0.09
CA PRO A 96 3.56 26.74 -0.47
C PRO A 96 3.75 27.17 -1.93
N VAL A 97 2.64 27.31 -2.66
CA VAL A 97 2.64 27.82 -4.03
C VAL A 97 1.86 29.13 -4.12
N THR A 98 2.35 30.07 -4.91
CA THR A 98 1.66 31.37 -5.15
C THR A 98 0.40 31.20 -6.00
N VAL A 99 0.38 30.18 -6.85
CA VAL A 99 -0.76 29.84 -7.72
C VAL A 99 -1.01 28.34 -7.62
N LEU A 100 -2.24 27.96 -7.25
CA LEU A 100 -2.68 26.57 -7.21
C LEU A 100 -3.58 26.29 -8.42
N GLY A 101 -3.09 25.47 -9.36
CA GLY A 101 -3.92 24.94 -10.44
C GLY A 101 -4.78 23.79 -9.94
N ILE A 102 -6.09 23.86 -10.19
CA ILE A 102 -7.01 22.75 -9.96
C ILE A 102 -7.17 22.01 -11.29
N ASP A 103 -6.67 20.78 -11.36
CA ASP A 103 -6.94 19.91 -12.50
C ASP A 103 -8.28 19.20 -12.28
N GLU A 104 -9.33 19.67 -12.97
CA GLU A 104 -10.60 18.97 -13.01
C GLU A 104 -10.52 17.81 -14.00
N VAL A 105 -10.42 16.59 -13.48
CA VAL A 105 -10.62 15.39 -14.31
C VAL A 105 -12.11 15.23 -14.60
N ARG A 106 -12.60 15.88 -15.66
CA ARG A 106 -14.00 15.77 -16.09
C ARG A 106 -14.28 14.39 -16.70
N ARG A 107 -15.26 13.68 -16.15
CA ARG A 107 -15.81 12.46 -16.76
C ARG A 107 -17.00 12.82 -17.65
N GLY A 108 -16.84 12.67 -18.96
CA GLY A 108 -17.92 12.83 -19.94
C GLY A 108 -17.74 14.05 -20.85
N ARG A 109 -18.62 14.16 -21.86
CA ARG A 109 -18.62 15.32 -22.78
C ARG A 109 -19.13 16.56 -22.04
N PRO A 110 -18.54 17.75 -22.30
CA PRO A 110 -19.00 18.99 -21.70
C PRO A 110 -20.45 19.26 -22.12
N ARG A 111 -21.32 19.51 -21.13
CA ARG A 111 -22.65 20.09 -21.34
C ARG A 111 -22.58 21.51 -20.81
N TRP A 112 -22.70 22.47 -21.71
CA TRP A 112 -22.76 23.88 -21.34
C TRP A 112 -24.22 24.22 -21.03
N VAL A 113 -24.45 24.82 -19.87
CA VAL A 113 -25.71 25.47 -19.52
C VAL A 113 -25.37 26.93 -19.31
N LEU A 114 -26.03 27.82 -20.04
CA LEU A 114 -25.90 29.26 -19.84
C LEU A 114 -26.73 29.62 -18.61
N GLU A 115 -26.11 30.23 -17.60
CA GLU A 115 -26.82 30.80 -16.46
C GLU A 115 -27.08 32.28 -16.75
N GLU A 116 -28.35 32.65 -16.92
CA GLU A 116 -28.76 34.01 -17.29
C GLU A 116 -28.66 35.02 -16.12
N SER A 117 -28.47 34.54 -14.88
CA SER A 117 -28.60 35.34 -13.66
C SER A 117 -27.32 35.97 -13.10
N THR A 118 -26.12 35.67 -13.62
CA THR A 118 -24.90 36.34 -13.13
C THR A 118 -24.54 37.52 -14.03
N GLY A 119 -25.39 38.54 -13.98
CA GLY A 119 -25.20 39.82 -14.65
C GLY A 119 -25.81 40.93 -13.81
N THR A 120 -25.24 41.21 -12.64
CA THR A 120 -25.43 42.48 -11.91
C THR A 120 -24.19 42.80 -11.12
#